data_AF-A0A1H2N641-F1
#
_entry.id   AF-A0A1H2N641-F1
#
_cell.length_a   1.000
_cell.length_b   1.000
_cell.length_c   1.000
_cell.angle_alpha   90.00
_cell.angle_beta   90.00
_cell.angle_gamma   90.00
#
_symmetry.space_group_name_H-M   'P 1'
#
loop_
_entity.id
_entity.type
_entity.pdbx_description
1 polymer ?
#
loop_
_entity_poly.entity_id
_entity_poly.type
_entity_poly.pdbx_seq_one_letter_code
_entity_poly.pdbx_strand_id
1 'polypeptide(L)'
;MNSPMTPSHTLPPLPIDDKPIRRLGYGILFVTFGLFGGWATLAPLDGAALAPGVVTVKSYRKTVQHLEGGIVHALHVRDGDPVQVGDVLLELDDSQLRAEFEMVRSQLIALLAQESRLQAEQKTHDGTLPVPDFAPGDPRIREAMANEEQIFQTRRSSLSGEVSIFEKNIVQLEAQIEGLQAMVSSKQELASSYAEEIADLRALLAEGFIDIQRLRDQERSLTRLRSEIAEHRSAMAQARLRISETRLQILQLNKAFASEVASQLGDTHTRVRDLRERLAAIQSRLERTRIVAPESGMVIGLSVHTVGGVIGAGTPLLDIVPTDAELVVEARIAPTDIDRVAIGRHADIRFSAFKSSTTPVIEGMLTHISADRLIDTDTGMPYYLGRLELTEEGRATLGGLTLLPGMPAEVLINTGERTLLNYLMQPAGDALARSLIED
;
A
#
# COMPACT_ATOMS: atom_id res chain seq x y z
N MET A 1 -8.23 -109.66 77.60
CA MET A 1 -8.35 -108.33 78.23
C MET A 1 -7.04 -107.58 78.00
N ASN A 2 -7.14 -106.41 77.40
CA ASN A 2 -6.18 -105.41 76.92
C ASN A 2 -4.77 -105.19 77.56
N SER A 3 -3.85 -104.75 76.66
CA SER A 3 -2.75 -103.75 76.77
C SER A 3 -1.29 -104.24 77.07
N PRO A 4 -0.21 -103.45 76.77
CA PRO A 4 0.20 -102.84 75.48
C PRO A 4 1.76 -102.77 75.20
N MET A 5 2.15 -102.30 74.00
CA MET A 5 3.34 -101.52 73.54
C MET A 5 4.80 -101.71 74.01
N THR A 6 5.72 -101.76 73.03
CA THR A 6 6.95 -100.93 72.85
C THR A 6 7.43 -101.07 71.38
N PRO A 7 8.08 -100.06 70.74
CA PRO A 7 9.54 -99.87 70.89
C PRO A 7 10.05 -98.41 70.84
N SER A 8 11.25 -98.21 71.36
CA SER A 8 12.05 -96.99 71.30
C SER A 8 12.92 -96.93 70.04
N HIS A 9 13.03 -95.76 69.42
CA HIS A 9 14.15 -95.43 68.52
C HIS A 9 14.44 -93.93 68.59
N THR A 10 15.61 -93.57 69.11
CA THR A 10 16.15 -92.21 69.12
C THR A 10 16.83 -91.92 67.78
N LEU A 11 16.54 -90.77 67.18
CA LEU A 11 17.16 -90.27 65.94
C LEU A 11 18.09 -89.07 66.25
N PRO A 12 19.18 -88.88 65.48
CA PRO A 12 20.23 -87.89 65.74
C PRO A 12 19.75 -86.43 65.47
N PRO A 13 20.34 -85.41 66.14
CA PRO A 13 19.92 -84.02 65.98
C PRO A 13 20.28 -83.47 64.59
N LEU A 14 19.27 -82.93 63.90
CA LEU A 14 19.39 -82.22 62.62
C LEU A 14 20.07 -80.84 62.81
N PRO A 15 20.91 -80.38 61.88
CA PRO A 15 21.58 -79.08 61.97
C PRO A 15 20.56 -77.94 61.75
N ILE A 16 20.45 -77.02 62.72
CA ILE A 16 19.43 -75.95 62.79
C ILE A 16 20.03 -74.56 62.45
N ASP A 17 20.96 -74.46 61.49
CA ASP A 17 21.51 -73.15 61.08
C ASP A 17 20.99 -72.77 59.67
N ASP A 18 19.98 -71.89 59.64
CA ASP A 18 19.22 -71.43 58.45
C ASP A 18 19.88 -70.23 57.73
N LYS A 19 20.94 -69.67 58.33
CA LYS A 19 21.69 -68.52 57.82
C LYS A 19 22.20 -68.64 56.38
N PRO A 20 22.74 -69.78 55.89
CA PRO A 20 23.23 -69.86 54.51
C PRO A 20 22.09 -69.80 53.49
N ILE A 21 20.94 -70.41 53.80
CA ILE A 21 19.76 -70.43 52.92
C ILE A 21 19.11 -69.04 52.84
N ARG A 22 19.01 -68.32 53.96
CA ARG A 22 18.52 -66.92 53.95
C ARG A 22 19.44 -65.98 53.18
N ARG A 23 20.77 -66.11 53.32
CA ARG A 23 21.72 -65.30 52.55
C ARG A 23 21.64 -65.58 51.05
N LEU A 24 21.46 -66.85 50.67
CA LEU A 24 21.21 -67.22 49.28
C LEU A 24 19.89 -66.62 48.77
N GLY A 25 18.82 -66.69 49.56
CA GLY A 25 17.53 -66.10 49.23
C GLY A 25 17.58 -64.58 49.05
N TYR A 26 18.23 -63.85 49.96
CA TYR A 26 18.44 -62.40 49.81
C TYR A 26 19.35 -62.06 48.64
N GLY A 27 20.36 -62.90 48.34
CA GLY A 27 21.21 -62.75 47.16
C GLY A 27 20.40 -62.87 45.87
N ILE A 28 19.54 -63.89 45.75
CA ILE A 28 18.64 -64.06 44.60
C ILE A 28 17.68 -62.89 44.48
N LEU A 29 17.08 -62.43 45.59
CA LEU A 29 16.15 -61.30 45.57
C LEU A 29 16.84 -60.00 45.11
N PHE A 30 18.06 -59.76 45.59
CA PHE A 30 18.85 -58.58 45.21
C PHE A 30 19.30 -58.66 43.75
N VAL A 31 19.70 -59.83 43.24
CA VAL A 31 20.04 -60.00 41.82
C VAL A 31 18.79 -59.82 40.96
N THR A 32 17.66 -60.42 41.30
CA THR A 32 16.43 -60.30 40.51
C THR A 32 15.93 -58.85 40.51
N PHE A 33 15.67 -58.23 41.66
CA PHE A 33 15.13 -56.87 41.69
C PHE A 33 16.18 -55.79 41.40
N GLY A 34 17.45 -56.01 41.74
CA GLY A 34 18.54 -55.07 41.46
C GLY A 34 18.98 -55.09 40.01
N LEU A 35 19.19 -56.28 39.41
CA LEU A 35 19.61 -56.39 38.01
C LEU A 35 18.44 -56.19 37.05
N PHE A 36 17.27 -56.80 37.30
CA PHE A 36 16.10 -56.61 36.44
C PHE A 36 15.47 -55.23 36.62
N GLY A 37 15.41 -54.72 37.86
CA GLY A 37 14.92 -53.37 38.13
C GLY A 37 15.86 -52.30 37.59
N GLY A 38 17.18 -52.49 37.74
CA GLY A 38 18.19 -51.60 37.15
C GLY A 38 18.25 -51.70 35.62
N TRP A 39 17.95 -52.86 35.03
CA TRP A 39 17.82 -52.99 33.58
C TRP A 39 16.53 -52.34 33.06
N ALA A 40 15.41 -52.50 33.77
CA ALA A 40 14.12 -51.92 33.41
C ALA A 40 14.10 -50.39 33.45
N THR A 41 15.03 -49.75 34.18
CA THR A 41 15.24 -48.29 34.19
C THR A 41 16.14 -47.79 33.07
N LEU A 42 16.96 -48.65 32.45
CA LEU A 42 17.86 -48.27 31.36
C LEU A 42 17.44 -48.79 29.97
N ALA A 43 16.55 -49.78 29.89
CA ALA A 43 16.11 -50.35 28.62
C ALA A 43 15.11 -49.41 27.90
N PRO A 44 15.49 -48.77 26.78
CA PRO A 44 14.57 -47.96 25.99
C PRO A 44 13.59 -48.86 25.23
N LEU A 45 12.33 -48.45 25.22
CA LEU A 45 11.23 -49.01 24.43
C LEU A 45 10.73 -47.91 23.52
N ASP A 46 10.74 -48.18 22.22
CA ASP A 46 10.20 -47.28 21.22
C ASP A 46 8.68 -47.27 21.29
N GLY A 47 8.10 -46.10 21.51
CA GLY A 47 6.66 -45.91 21.47
C GLY A 47 6.21 -45.31 20.15
N ALA A 48 5.15 -45.84 19.54
CA ALA A 48 4.47 -45.22 18.42
C ALA A 48 3.03 -44.85 18.79
N ALA A 49 2.56 -43.69 18.30
CA ALA A 49 1.15 -43.31 18.31
C ALA A 49 0.54 -43.68 16.95
N LEU A 50 -0.50 -44.51 16.96
CA LEU A 50 -1.24 -44.87 15.76
C LEU A 50 -2.23 -43.76 15.42
N ALA A 51 -2.10 -43.19 14.23
CA ALA A 51 -2.96 -42.16 13.70
C ALA A 51 -3.43 -42.56 12.30
N PRO A 52 -4.73 -42.89 12.10
CA PRO A 52 -5.26 -43.08 10.76
C PRO A 52 -5.20 -41.76 10.00
N GLY A 53 -4.82 -41.81 8.73
CA GLY A 53 -4.63 -40.63 7.91
C GLY A 53 -5.06 -40.79 6.46
N VAL A 54 -5.00 -39.69 5.73
CA VAL A 54 -5.36 -39.60 4.32
C VAL A 54 -4.37 -38.71 3.59
N VAL A 55 -4.01 -39.07 2.37
CA VAL A 55 -3.21 -38.21 1.49
C VAL A 55 -4.05 -37.03 1.04
N THR A 56 -3.57 -35.82 1.26
CA THR A 56 -4.18 -34.59 0.77
C THR A 56 -3.16 -33.72 0.05
N VAL A 57 -3.64 -32.78 -0.76
CA VAL A 57 -2.77 -31.78 -1.36
C VAL A 57 -2.38 -30.76 -0.29
N LYS A 58 -1.07 -30.49 -0.17
CA LYS A 58 -0.55 -29.42 0.69
C LYS A 58 -1.06 -28.06 0.23
N SER A 59 -1.23 -27.91 -1.09
CA SER A 59 -1.76 -26.69 -1.67
C SER A 59 -3.27 -26.65 -1.56
N TYR A 60 -3.77 -25.61 -0.91
CA TYR A 60 -5.20 -25.30 -0.89
C TYR A 60 -5.63 -24.83 -2.27
N ARG A 61 -6.84 -25.24 -2.68
CA ARG A 61 -7.54 -24.64 -3.82
C ARG A 61 -7.52 -23.11 -3.71
N LYS A 62 -7.24 -22.43 -4.81
CA LYS A 62 -7.24 -20.98 -4.88
C LYS A 62 -8.54 -20.49 -5.48
N THR A 63 -9.43 -19.99 -4.65
CA THR A 63 -10.69 -19.40 -5.12
C THR A 63 -10.44 -18.02 -5.74
N VAL A 64 -10.77 -17.87 -7.01
CA VAL A 64 -10.72 -16.61 -7.73
C VAL A 64 -12.05 -15.87 -7.53
N GLN A 65 -11.98 -14.64 -7.07
CA GLN A 65 -13.12 -13.75 -6.80
C GLN A 65 -12.89 -12.41 -7.48
N HIS A 66 -13.97 -11.71 -7.83
CA HIS A 66 -13.89 -10.34 -8.34
C HIS A 66 -14.40 -9.34 -7.30
N LEU A 67 -13.62 -8.28 -7.07
CA LEU A 67 -13.90 -7.30 -6.01
C LEU A 67 -15.20 -6.53 -6.25
N GLU A 68 -15.41 -6.02 -7.47
CA GLU A 68 -16.54 -5.12 -7.76
C GLU A 68 -17.79 -5.82 -8.32
N GLY A 69 -17.64 -7.02 -8.87
CA GLY A 69 -18.65 -7.61 -9.77
C GLY A 69 -18.76 -6.91 -11.13
N GLY A 70 -19.77 -7.24 -11.92
CA GLY A 70 -19.95 -6.76 -13.29
C GLY A 70 -20.80 -7.69 -14.17
N ILE A 71 -20.94 -7.34 -15.44
CA ILE A 71 -21.59 -8.16 -16.46
C ILE A 71 -20.51 -8.94 -17.20
N VAL A 72 -20.67 -10.26 -17.36
CA VAL A 72 -19.70 -11.07 -18.09
C VAL A 72 -19.77 -10.79 -19.59
N HIS A 73 -18.67 -10.30 -20.17
CA HIS A 73 -18.51 -10.03 -21.59
C HIS A 73 -18.01 -11.26 -22.35
N ALA A 74 -17.01 -11.95 -21.80
CA ALA A 74 -16.45 -13.16 -22.38
C ALA A 74 -16.00 -14.14 -21.30
N LEU A 75 -16.11 -15.44 -21.60
CA LEU A 75 -15.62 -16.52 -20.76
C LEU A 75 -14.62 -17.33 -21.59
N HIS A 76 -13.37 -17.42 -21.12
CA HIS A 76 -12.26 -18.03 -21.86
C HIS A 76 -11.91 -19.44 -21.36
N VAL A 77 -12.47 -19.88 -20.24
CA VAL A 77 -12.17 -21.18 -19.60
C VAL A 77 -13.43 -21.96 -19.26
N ARG A 78 -13.29 -23.28 -19.12
CA ARG A 78 -14.32 -24.21 -18.67
C ARG A 78 -13.79 -25.09 -17.53
N ASP A 79 -14.69 -25.72 -16.80
CA ASP A 79 -14.32 -26.71 -15.79
C ASP A 79 -13.49 -27.85 -16.41
N GLY A 80 -12.33 -28.14 -15.81
CA GLY A 80 -11.36 -29.13 -16.28
C GLY A 80 -10.27 -28.57 -17.17
N ASP A 81 -10.35 -27.30 -17.61
CA ASP A 81 -9.30 -26.70 -18.45
C ASP A 81 -8.03 -26.40 -17.62
N PRO A 82 -6.83 -26.68 -18.17
CA PRO A 82 -5.57 -26.24 -17.58
C PRO A 82 -5.32 -24.77 -17.88
N VAL A 83 -4.85 -24.01 -16.89
CA VAL A 83 -4.51 -22.59 -17.00
C VAL A 83 -3.12 -22.31 -16.44
N GLN A 84 -2.45 -21.31 -16.99
CA GLN A 84 -1.16 -20.80 -16.51
C GLN A 84 -1.34 -19.47 -15.78
N VAL A 85 -0.33 -19.07 -15.00
CA VAL A 85 -0.33 -17.76 -14.31
C VAL A 85 -0.48 -16.64 -15.35
N GLY A 86 -1.46 -15.77 -15.13
CA GLY A 86 -1.74 -14.62 -16.00
C GLY A 86 -2.68 -14.90 -17.16
N ASP A 87 -3.09 -16.15 -17.38
CA ASP A 87 -4.11 -16.47 -18.39
C ASP A 87 -5.43 -15.78 -18.04
N VAL A 88 -6.07 -15.16 -19.04
CA VAL A 88 -7.37 -14.51 -18.86
C VAL A 88 -8.44 -15.58 -18.74
N LEU A 89 -9.15 -15.59 -17.62
CA LEU A 89 -10.20 -16.57 -17.30
C LEU A 89 -11.56 -16.08 -17.79
N LEU A 90 -11.89 -14.84 -17.47
CA LEU A 90 -13.09 -14.17 -17.94
C LEU A 90 -12.88 -12.66 -18.04
N GLU A 91 -13.71 -12.04 -18.87
CA GLU A 91 -13.72 -10.60 -19.09
C GLU A 91 -15.09 -10.06 -18.73
N LEU A 92 -15.11 -8.96 -17.99
CA LEU A 92 -16.29 -8.19 -17.66
C LEU A 92 -16.48 -7.07 -18.68
N ASP A 93 -17.72 -6.65 -18.87
CA ASP A 93 -18.05 -5.50 -19.70
C ASP A 93 -17.40 -4.24 -19.13
N ASP A 94 -16.53 -3.64 -19.92
CA ASP A 94 -15.73 -2.47 -19.54
C ASP A 94 -16.24 -1.17 -20.19
N SER A 95 -17.36 -1.24 -20.93
CA SER A 95 -17.90 -0.14 -21.73
C SER A 95 -18.11 1.14 -20.91
N GLN A 96 -18.73 1.02 -19.73
CA GLN A 96 -18.98 2.14 -18.82
C GLN A 96 -17.69 2.69 -18.21
N LEU A 97 -16.77 1.81 -17.80
CA LEU A 97 -15.49 2.21 -17.20
C LEU A 97 -14.58 2.90 -18.23
N ARG A 98 -14.58 2.44 -19.49
CA ARG A 98 -13.85 3.08 -20.59
C ARG A 98 -14.42 4.45 -20.91
N ALA A 99 -15.75 4.60 -20.93
CA ALA A 99 -16.39 5.89 -21.11
C ALA A 99 -16.03 6.87 -19.97
N GLU A 100 -16.03 6.40 -18.72
CA GLU A 100 -15.60 7.21 -17.57
C GLU A 100 -14.11 7.59 -17.67
N PHE A 101 -13.25 6.64 -18.04
CA PHE A 101 -11.82 6.88 -18.24
C PHE A 101 -11.56 7.95 -19.30
N GLU A 102 -12.19 7.84 -20.47
CA GLU A 102 -12.01 8.81 -21.56
C GLU A 102 -12.58 10.18 -21.21
N MET A 103 -13.68 10.25 -20.46
CA MET A 103 -14.23 11.50 -19.95
C MET A 103 -13.24 12.19 -18.99
N VAL A 104 -12.74 11.49 -17.97
CA VAL A 104 -11.79 12.02 -16.99
C VAL A 104 -10.47 12.41 -17.66
N ARG A 105 -9.99 11.58 -18.60
CA ARG A 105 -8.81 11.88 -19.40
C ARG A 105 -8.98 13.14 -20.23
N SER A 106 -10.13 13.34 -20.86
CA SER A 106 -10.42 14.55 -21.64
C SER A 106 -10.43 15.81 -20.75
N GLN A 107 -11.00 15.72 -19.55
CA GLN A 107 -10.97 16.83 -18.58
C GLN A 107 -9.54 17.14 -18.12
N LEU A 108 -8.74 16.10 -17.86
CA LEU A 108 -7.34 16.25 -17.50
C LEU A 108 -6.54 16.94 -18.61
N ILE A 109 -6.73 16.54 -19.87
CA ILE A 109 -6.06 17.18 -21.02
C ILE A 109 -6.38 18.67 -21.09
N ALA A 110 -7.64 19.05 -20.93
CA ALA A 110 -8.05 20.46 -20.93
C ALA A 110 -7.39 21.26 -19.79
N LEU A 111 -7.35 20.70 -18.58
CA LEU A 111 -6.70 21.36 -17.44
C LEU A 111 -5.18 21.45 -17.57
N LEU A 112 -4.52 20.47 -18.20
CA LEU A 112 -3.09 20.52 -18.46
C LEU A 112 -2.73 21.59 -19.50
N ALA A 113 -3.57 21.78 -20.51
CA ALA A 113 -3.41 22.89 -21.45
C ALA A 113 -3.57 24.24 -20.73
N GLN A 114 -4.60 24.38 -19.88
CA GLN A 114 -4.81 25.57 -19.07
C GLN A 114 -3.64 25.84 -18.11
N GLU A 115 -3.11 24.80 -17.45
CA GLU A 115 -1.93 24.87 -16.59
C GLU A 115 -0.72 25.41 -17.37
N SER A 116 -0.53 24.94 -18.61
CA SER A 116 0.56 25.37 -19.48
C SER A 116 0.47 26.87 -19.82
N ARG A 117 -0.73 27.36 -20.16
CA ARG A 117 -0.96 28.81 -20.34
C ARG A 117 -0.63 29.59 -19.08
N LEU A 118 -1.17 29.18 -17.93
CA LEU A 118 -0.97 29.88 -16.66
C LEU A 118 0.50 29.92 -16.23
N GLN A 119 1.25 28.85 -16.48
CA GLN A 119 2.70 28.83 -16.25
C GLN A 119 3.45 29.79 -17.18
N ALA A 120 3.03 29.93 -18.45
CA ALA A 120 3.60 30.89 -19.38
C ALA A 120 3.29 32.34 -18.96
N GLU A 121 2.06 32.62 -18.53
CA GLU A 121 1.63 33.92 -17.98
C GLU A 121 2.40 34.29 -16.72
N GLN A 122 2.70 33.31 -15.85
CA GLN A 122 3.47 33.53 -14.63
C GLN A 122 4.96 33.85 -14.90
N LYS A 123 5.60 33.14 -15.84
CA LYS A 123 7.07 33.18 -15.99
C LYS A 123 7.58 34.32 -16.85
N THR A 124 6.96 34.61 -18.00
CA THR A 124 7.68 35.42 -19.01
C THR A 124 6.83 36.43 -19.75
N HIS A 125 5.50 36.38 -19.72
CA HIS A 125 4.63 37.18 -20.60
C HIS A 125 4.92 37.03 -22.12
N ASP A 126 6.05 36.44 -22.52
CA ASP A 126 6.58 36.31 -23.88
C ASP A 126 6.91 34.85 -24.26
N GLY A 127 6.55 33.88 -23.42
CA GLY A 127 6.90 32.47 -23.62
C GLY A 127 5.94 31.71 -24.53
N THR A 128 6.48 30.73 -25.27
CA THR A 128 5.70 29.65 -25.87
C THR A 128 5.08 28.78 -24.78
N LEU A 129 3.83 28.36 -24.96
CA LEU A 129 3.18 27.43 -24.03
C LEU A 129 3.98 26.11 -23.95
N PRO A 130 4.41 25.67 -22.76
CA PRO A 130 5.04 24.37 -22.61
C PRO A 130 4.04 23.27 -23.01
N VAL A 131 4.48 22.26 -23.75
CA VAL A 131 3.61 21.14 -24.11
C VAL A 131 3.59 20.16 -22.93
N PRO A 132 2.42 19.78 -22.40
CA PRO A 132 2.32 18.77 -21.35
C PRO A 132 2.94 17.44 -21.81
N ASP A 133 3.78 16.83 -20.97
CA ASP A 133 4.30 15.48 -21.17
C ASP A 133 3.26 14.44 -20.71
N PHE A 134 2.12 14.41 -21.40
CA PHE A 134 1.01 13.50 -21.12
C PHE A 134 0.39 13.02 -22.43
N ALA A 135 0.29 11.70 -22.61
CA ALA A 135 -0.31 11.05 -23.78
C ALA A 135 0.14 11.63 -25.14
N PRO A 136 1.45 11.58 -25.46
CA PRO A 136 1.98 12.12 -26.70
C PRO A 136 1.28 11.50 -27.91
N GLY A 137 0.72 12.36 -28.78
CA GLY A 137 0.02 11.94 -30.01
C GLY A 137 -1.51 12.01 -29.96
N ASP A 138 -2.13 12.30 -28.80
CA ASP A 138 -3.58 12.50 -28.72
C ASP A 138 -4.01 13.79 -29.43
N PRO A 139 -4.89 13.74 -30.45
CA PRO A 139 -5.34 14.93 -31.19
C PRO A 139 -5.98 16.00 -30.29
N ARG A 140 -6.63 15.59 -29.20
CA ARG A 140 -7.30 16.48 -28.24
C ARG A 140 -6.33 17.43 -27.55
N ILE A 141 -5.08 17.02 -27.37
CA ILE A 141 -4.04 17.88 -26.78
C ILE A 141 -3.75 19.04 -27.73
N ARG A 142 -3.62 18.78 -29.04
CA ARG A 142 -3.36 19.84 -30.02
C ARG A 142 -4.49 20.85 -30.07
N GLU A 143 -5.73 20.38 -30.04
CA GLU A 143 -6.92 21.24 -30.02
C GLU A 143 -6.98 22.09 -28.74
N ALA A 144 -6.80 21.47 -27.57
CA ALA A 144 -6.78 22.17 -26.29
C ALA A 144 -5.65 23.22 -26.21
N MET A 145 -4.45 22.86 -26.66
CA MET A 145 -3.30 23.78 -26.71
C MET A 145 -3.53 24.94 -27.67
N ALA A 146 -4.14 24.70 -28.84
CA ALA A 146 -4.45 25.77 -29.79
C ALA A 146 -5.46 26.78 -29.23
N ASN A 147 -6.46 26.30 -28.49
CA ASN A 147 -7.42 27.17 -27.81
C ASN A 147 -6.74 28.00 -26.71
N GLU A 148 -5.95 27.37 -25.85
CA GLU A 148 -5.23 28.06 -24.78
C GLU A 148 -4.19 29.06 -25.31
N GLU A 149 -3.54 28.79 -26.45
CA GLU A 149 -2.67 29.74 -27.14
C GLU A 149 -3.44 30.99 -27.60
N GLN A 150 -4.64 30.82 -28.17
CA GLN A 150 -5.48 31.96 -28.57
C GLN A 150 -5.89 32.81 -27.36
N ILE A 151 -6.24 32.17 -26.25
CA ILE A 151 -6.57 32.85 -24.99
C ILE A 151 -5.35 33.61 -24.46
N PHE A 152 -4.17 32.98 -24.46
CA PHE A 152 -2.91 33.57 -24.03
C PHE A 152 -2.59 34.86 -24.80
N GLN A 153 -2.62 34.80 -26.14
CA GLN A 153 -2.34 35.98 -26.97
C GLN A 153 -3.37 37.10 -26.76
N THR A 154 -4.65 36.74 -26.59
CA THR A 154 -5.71 37.72 -26.32
C THR A 154 -5.50 38.42 -24.98
N ARG A 155 -5.23 37.67 -23.91
CA ARG A 155 -4.95 38.24 -22.58
C ARG A 155 -3.69 39.11 -22.59
N ARG A 156 -2.63 38.66 -23.24
CA ARG A 156 -1.36 39.40 -23.38
C ARG A 156 -1.56 40.73 -24.11
N SER A 157 -2.23 40.71 -25.26
CA SER A 157 -2.52 41.92 -26.04
C SER A 157 -3.43 42.91 -25.31
N SER A 158 -4.42 42.42 -24.54
CA SER A 158 -5.25 43.27 -23.68
C SER A 158 -4.42 43.97 -22.60
N LEU A 159 -3.61 43.21 -21.86
CA LEU A 159 -2.76 43.75 -20.79
C LEU A 159 -1.75 44.77 -21.36
N SER A 160 -1.07 44.43 -22.46
CA SER A 160 -0.15 45.34 -23.13
C SER A 160 -0.85 46.60 -23.64
N GLY A 161 -2.07 46.47 -24.17
CA GLY A 161 -2.86 47.60 -24.65
C GLY A 161 -3.24 48.56 -23.53
N GLU A 162 -3.67 48.03 -22.38
CA GLU A 162 -4.00 48.83 -21.18
C GLU A 162 -2.77 49.56 -20.64
N VAL A 163 -1.62 48.87 -20.54
CA VAL A 163 -0.34 49.49 -20.13
C VAL A 163 0.06 50.60 -21.10
N SER A 164 -0.03 50.36 -22.42
CA SER A 164 0.31 51.36 -23.44
C SER A 164 -0.57 52.62 -23.36
N ILE A 165 -1.83 52.53 -22.93
CA ILE A 165 -2.68 53.70 -22.71
C ILE A 165 -2.13 54.56 -21.56
N PHE A 166 -1.77 53.93 -20.44
CA PHE A 166 -1.19 54.64 -19.30
C PHE A 166 0.18 55.25 -19.65
N GLU A 167 1.02 54.54 -20.40
CA GLU A 167 2.30 55.05 -20.88
C GLU A 167 2.13 56.28 -21.78
N LYS A 168 1.16 56.26 -22.72
CA LYS A 168 0.86 57.43 -23.56
C LYS A 168 0.39 58.63 -22.74
N ASN A 169 -0.41 58.40 -21.69
CA ASN A 169 -0.82 59.46 -20.77
C ASN A 169 0.36 60.06 -20.01
N ILE A 170 1.33 59.25 -19.59
CA ILE A 170 2.58 59.72 -18.96
C ILE A 170 3.36 60.60 -19.94
N VAL A 171 3.57 60.14 -21.19
CA VAL A 171 4.28 60.91 -22.22
C VAL A 171 3.59 62.26 -22.48
N GLN A 172 2.25 62.29 -22.53
CA GLN A 172 1.49 63.53 -22.68
C GLN A 172 1.70 64.49 -21.50
N LEU A 173 1.70 63.99 -20.26
CA LEU A 173 1.94 64.80 -19.07
C LEU A 173 3.40 65.31 -19.01
N GLU A 174 4.36 64.51 -19.46
CA GLU A 174 5.77 64.91 -19.55
C GLU A 174 5.96 66.06 -20.55
N ALA A 175 5.34 65.97 -21.73
CA ALA A 175 5.34 67.06 -22.71
C ALA A 175 4.67 68.34 -22.16
N GLN A 176 3.60 68.21 -21.36
CA GLN A 176 2.96 69.35 -20.69
C GLN A 176 3.90 70.01 -19.68
N ILE A 177 4.66 69.21 -18.90
CA ILE A 177 5.66 69.72 -17.96
C ILE A 177 6.77 70.47 -18.70
N GLU A 178 7.23 69.94 -19.83
CA GLU A 178 8.25 70.59 -20.66
C GLU A 178 7.78 71.96 -21.16
N GLY A 179 6.54 72.05 -21.67
CA GLY A 179 5.95 73.32 -22.09
C GLY A 179 5.82 74.33 -20.94
N LEU A 180 5.36 73.89 -19.76
CA LEU A 180 5.28 74.75 -18.58
C LEU A 180 6.66 75.21 -18.09
N GLN A 181 7.67 74.34 -18.17
CA GLN A 181 9.05 74.67 -17.81
C GLN A 181 9.62 75.75 -18.73
N ALA A 182 9.36 75.67 -20.05
CA ALA A 182 9.75 76.70 -21.00
C ALA A 182 9.09 78.05 -20.66
N MET A 183 7.79 78.05 -20.35
CA MET A 183 7.06 79.26 -19.91
C MET A 183 7.63 79.86 -18.62
N VAL A 184 7.97 79.03 -17.63
CA VAL A 184 8.63 79.46 -16.40
C VAL A 184 9.97 80.11 -16.71
N SER A 185 10.81 79.49 -17.56
CA SER A 185 12.13 80.04 -17.90
C SER A 185 12.04 81.41 -18.58
N SER A 186 11.19 81.56 -19.60
CA SER A 186 11.00 82.84 -20.31
C SER A 186 10.46 83.94 -19.39
N LYS A 187 9.49 83.64 -18.53
CA LYS A 187 8.97 84.62 -17.55
C LYS A 187 10.00 84.98 -16.49
N GLN A 188 10.88 84.05 -16.12
CA GLN A 188 11.95 84.29 -15.16
C GLN A 188 12.98 85.29 -15.73
N GLU A 189 13.35 85.15 -17.01
CA GLU A 189 14.22 86.10 -17.72
C GLU A 189 13.58 87.50 -17.84
N LEU A 190 12.29 87.56 -18.18
CA LEU A 190 11.56 88.82 -18.22
C LEU A 190 11.47 89.48 -16.83
N ALA A 191 11.26 88.67 -15.78
CA ALA A 191 11.24 89.16 -14.41
C ALA A 191 12.62 89.70 -13.96
N SER A 192 13.74 89.12 -14.39
CA SER A 192 15.06 89.71 -14.14
C SER A 192 15.25 91.04 -14.86
N SER A 193 14.82 91.14 -16.12
CA SER A 193 14.88 92.41 -16.87
C SER A 193 14.07 93.52 -16.18
N TYR A 194 12.84 93.23 -15.73
CA TYR A 194 12.06 94.19 -14.95
C TYR A 194 12.71 94.56 -13.62
N ALA A 195 13.38 93.61 -12.95
CA ALA A 195 14.05 93.89 -11.69
C ALA A 195 15.24 94.85 -11.87
N GLU A 196 15.98 94.73 -12.97
CA GLU A 196 17.03 95.68 -13.37
C GLU A 196 16.43 97.06 -13.70
N GLU A 197 15.39 97.13 -14.53
CA GLU A 197 14.73 98.41 -14.87
C GLU A 197 14.17 99.11 -13.62
N ILE A 198 13.59 98.36 -12.68
CA ILE A 198 13.12 98.89 -11.39
C ILE A 198 14.27 99.48 -10.56
N ALA A 199 15.45 98.87 -10.59
CA ALA A 199 16.62 99.38 -9.87
C ALA A 199 17.08 100.73 -10.46
N ASP A 200 17.13 100.84 -11.79
CA ASP A 200 17.48 102.08 -12.50
C ASP A 200 16.45 103.18 -12.24
N LEU A 201 15.15 102.84 -12.34
CA LEU A 201 14.05 103.79 -12.07
C LEU A 201 14.06 104.28 -10.61
N ARG A 202 14.43 103.43 -9.64
CA ARG A 202 14.59 103.87 -8.24
C ARG A 202 15.71 104.89 -8.08
N ALA A 203 16.83 104.70 -8.75
CA ALA A 203 17.94 105.67 -8.73
C ALA A 203 17.50 107.01 -9.36
N LEU A 204 16.86 106.99 -10.53
CA LEU A 204 16.35 108.18 -11.21
C LEU A 204 15.27 108.92 -10.40
N LEU A 205 14.40 108.19 -9.69
CA LEU A 205 13.38 108.79 -8.82
C LEU A 205 14.01 109.49 -7.62
N ALA A 206 15.08 108.93 -7.03
CA ALA A 206 15.79 109.54 -5.90
C ALA A 206 16.44 110.88 -6.28
N GLU A 207 16.83 111.02 -7.55
CA GLU A 207 17.36 112.27 -8.13
C GLU A 207 16.24 113.22 -8.63
N GLY A 208 14.98 112.79 -8.60
CA GLY A 208 13.80 113.60 -8.98
C GLY A 208 13.49 113.64 -10.48
N PHE A 209 14.07 112.76 -11.29
CA PHE A 209 13.96 112.78 -12.75
C PHE A 209 12.73 112.05 -13.31
N ILE A 210 11.96 111.32 -12.50
CA ILE A 210 10.77 110.56 -12.93
C ILE A 210 9.62 110.63 -11.90
N ASP A 211 8.40 110.26 -12.33
CA ASP A 211 7.22 110.12 -11.46
C ASP A 211 7.20 108.74 -10.74
N ILE A 212 6.85 108.72 -9.46
CA ILE A 212 6.70 107.51 -8.64
C ILE A 212 5.70 106.49 -9.23
N GLN A 213 4.70 106.93 -9.99
CA GLN A 213 3.75 106.05 -10.67
C GLN A 213 4.45 105.09 -11.64
N ARG A 214 5.47 105.57 -12.38
CA ARG A 214 6.21 104.75 -13.35
C ARG A 214 6.94 103.60 -12.66
N LEU A 215 7.58 103.86 -11.52
CA LEU A 215 8.22 102.84 -10.70
C LEU A 215 7.19 101.81 -10.19
N ARG A 216 6.06 102.28 -9.63
CA ARG A 216 5.01 101.41 -9.09
C ARG A 216 4.36 100.53 -10.16
N ASP A 217 4.25 101.01 -11.39
CA ASP A 217 3.74 100.23 -12.53
C ASP A 217 4.65 99.04 -12.85
N GLN A 218 5.97 99.25 -12.84
CA GLN A 218 6.93 98.16 -13.06
C GLN A 218 6.98 97.19 -11.89
N GLU A 219 6.92 97.67 -10.64
CA GLU A 219 6.84 96.80 -9.46
C GLU A 219 5.59 95.91 -9.48
N ARG A 220 4.43 96.45 -9.89
CA ARG A 220 3.20 95.66 -10.08
C ARG A 220 3.34 94.63 -11.19
N SER A 221 4.02 94.98 -12.29
CA SER A 221 4.27 94.06 -13.41
C SER A 221 5.20 92.91 -13.02
N LEU A 222 6.29 93.19 -12.30
CA LEU A 222 7.19 92.18 -11.74
C LEU A 222 6.46 91.24 -10.77
N THR A 223 5.61 91.81 -9.90
CA THR A 223 4.82 91.01 -8.94
C THR A 223 3.86 90.07 -9.67
N ARG A 224 3.20 90.54 -10.74
CA ARG A 224 2.33 89.71 -11.58
C ARG A 224 3.09 88.54 -12.23
N LEU A 225 4.25 88.80 -12.82
CA LEU A 225 5.10 87.76 -13.41
C LEU A 225 5.52 86.72 -12.38
N ARG A 226 5.88 87.14 -11.16
CA ARG A 226 6.22 86.20 -10.07
C ARG A 226 5.04 85.31 -9.68
N SER A 227 3.83 85.86 -9.64
CA SER A 227 2.61 85.06 -9.39
C SER A 227 2.37 84.04 -10.50
N GLU A 228 2.49 84.44 -11.77
CA GLU A 228 2.34 83.54 -12.93
C GLU A 228 3.40 82.42 -12.94
N ILE A 229 4.66 82.74 -12.58
CA ILE A 229 5.72 81.73 -12.40
C ILE A 229 5.34 80.72 -11.31
N ALA A 230 4.83 81.20 -10.17
CA ALA A 230 4.40 80.33 -9.08
C ALA A 230 3.22 79.43 -9.50
N GLU A 231 2.27 79.97 -10.26
CA GLU A 231 1.14 79.22 -10.83
C GLU A 231 1.62 78.09 -11.76
N HIS A 232 2.50 78.40 -12.72
CA HIS A 232 3.04 77.38 -13.62
C HIS A 232 3.87 76.32 -12.89
N ARG A 233 4.65 76.71 -11.87
CA ARG A 233 5.38 75.75 -11.02
C ARG A 233 4.43 74.83 -10.25
N SER A 234 3.32 75.35 -9.75
CA SER A 234 2.28 74.56 -9.09
C SER A 234 1.64 73.56 -10.06
N ALA A 235 1.29 74.00 -11.28
CA ALA A 235 0.75 73.14 -12.33
C ALA A 235 1.72 72.01 -12.72
N MET A 236 3.02 72.31 -12.83
CA MET A 236 4.05 71.29 -13.04
C MET A 236 4.11 70.26 -11.91
N ALA A 237 4.04 70.71 -10.65
CA ALA A 237 4.03 69.81 -9.50
C ALA A 237 2.80 68.88 -9.52
N GLN A 238 1.62 69.41 -9.87
CA GLN A 238 0.40 68.61 -10.04
C GLN A 238 0.53 67.58 -11.18
N ALA A 239 1.11 67.96 -12.32
CA ALA A 239 1.35 67.03 -13.42
C ALA A 239 2.31 65.89 -13.02
N ARG A 240 3.37 66.18 -12.23
CA ARG A 240 4.28 65.16 -11.69
C ARG A 240 3.60 64.20 -10.72
N LEU A 241 2.69 64.69 -9.89
CA LEU A 241 1.88 63.84 -9.02
C LEU A 241 0.99 62.89 -9.85
N ARG A 242 0.35 63.40 -10.91
CA ARG A 242 -0.45 62.56 -11.82
C ARG A 242 0.38 61.49 -12.53
N ILE A 243 1.58 61.82 -13.01
CA ILE A 243 2.51 60.82 -13.56
C ILE A 243 2.80 59.72 -12.54
N SER A 244 3.03 60.09 -11.28
CA SER A 244 3.31 59.13 -10.20
C SER A 244 2.10 58.24 -9.91
N GLU A 245 0.90 58.81 -9.88
CA GLU A 245 -0.36 58.06 -9.75
C GLU A 245 -0.57 57.09 -10.91
N THR A 246 -0.38 57.53 -12.15
CA THR A 246 -0.50 56.67 -13.34
C THR A 246 0.52 55.52 -13.33
N ARG A 247 1.76 55.76 -12.87
CA ARG A 247 2.74 54.69 -12.68
C ARG A 247 2.30 53.67 -11.62
N LEU A 248 1.69 54.13 -10.52
CA LEU A 248 1.11 53.22 -9.51
C LEU A 248 -0.07 52.42 -10.07
N GLN A 249 -0.88 53.00 -10.96
CA GLN A 249 -1.97 52.28 -11.65
C GLN A 249 -1.42 51.14 -12.53
N ILE A 250 -0.33 51.36 -13.28
CA ILE A 250 0.35 50.30 -14.04
C ILE A 250 0.83 49.18 -13.12
N LEU A 251 1.46 49.53 -11.99
CA LEU A 251 1.92 48.53 -11.01
C LEU A 251 0.75 47.74 -10.41
N GLN A 252 -0.36 48.39 -10.10
CA GLN A 252 -1.56 47.74 -9.58
C GLN A 252 -2.19 46.79 -10.61
N LEU A 253 -2.26 47.20 -11.88
CA LEU A 253 -2.76 46.37 -12.97
C LEU A 253 -1.94 45.08 -13.10
N ASN A 254 -0.61 45.20 -13.16
CA ASN A 254 0.29 44.05 -13.25
C ASN A 254 0.18 43.13 -12.01
N LYS A 255 0.05 43.71 -10.82
CA LYS A 255 -0.14 42.94 -9.57
C LYS A 255 -1.48 42.20 -9.55
N ALA A 256 -2.55 42.84 -10.03
CA ALA A 256 -3.86 42.21 -10.13
C ALA A 256 -3.82 41.02 -11.09
N PHE A 257 -3.21 41.20 -12.26
CA PHE A 257 -3.00 40.13 -13.24
C PHE A 257 -2.19 38.96 -12.64
N ALA A 258 -1.04 39.25 -12.02
CA ALA A 258 -0.21 38.21 -11.40
C ALA A 258 -0.93 37.47 -10.27
N SER A 259 -1.75 38.16 -9.48
CA SER A 259 -2.56 37.55 -8.41
C SER A 259 -3.66 36.66 -8.97
N GLU A 260 -4.32 37.06 -10.07
CA GLU A 260 -5.33 36.26 -10.76
C GLU A 260 -4.69 34.96 -11.30
N VAL A 261 -3.55 35.08 -11.99
CA VAL A 261 -2.80 33.94 -12.54
C VAL A 261 -2.37 32.98 -11.43
N ALA A 262 -1.83 33.49 -10.32
CA ALA A 262 -1.42 32.67 -9.19
C ALA A 262 -2.60 31.91 -8.55
N SER A 263 -3.76 32.56 -8.40
CA SER A 263 -4.97 31.93 -7.88
C SER A 263 -5.46 30.83 -8.82
N GLN A 264 -5.59 31.12 -10.12
CA GLN A 264 -6.03 30.16 -11.12
C GLN A 264 -5.08 28.96 -11.21
N LEU A 265 -3.76 29.20 -11.13
CA LEU A 265 -2.77 28.12 -11.17
C LEU A 265 -2.87 27.21 -9.95
N GLY A 266 -3.12 27.76 -8.76
CA GLY A 266 -3.35 26.97 -7.54
C GLY A 266 -4.59 26.08 -7.65
N ASP A 267 -5.70 26.61 -8.17
CA ASP A 267 -6.93 25.86 -8.40
C ASP A 267 -6.75 24.77 -9.47
N THR A 268 -6.12 25.11 -10.60
CA THR A 268 -5.82 24.17 -11.68
C THR A 268 -4.91 23.05 -11.21
N HIS A 269 -3.84 23.34 -10.47
CA HIS A 269 -2.97 22.30 -9.89
C HIS A 269 -3.73 21.32 -8.99
N THR A 270 -4.65 21.84 -8.15
CA THR A 270 -5.45 21.01 -7.26
C THR A 270 -6.35 20.07 -8.05
N ARG A 271 -7.05 20.59 -9.08
CA ARG A 271 -7.91 19.79 -9.95
C ARG A 271 -7.14 18.78 -10.80
N VAL A 272 -5.97 19.16 -11.32
CA VAL A 272 -5.09 18.25 -12.07
C VAL A 272 -4.66 17.08 -11.20
N ARG A 273 -4.30 17.31 -9.94
CA ARG A 273 -3.96 16.23 -8.99
C ARG A 273 -5.15 15.31 -8.74
N ASP A 274 -6.33 15.86 -8.45
CA ASP A 274 -7.55 15.09 -8.23
C ASP A 274 -7.91 14.21 -9.44
N LEU A 275 -7.88 14.77 -10.65
CA LEU A 275 -8.17 14.01 -11.86
C LEU A 275 -7.12 12.94 -12.17
N ARG A 276 -5.84 13.16 -11.86
CA ARG A 276 -4.79 12.14 -12.01
C ARG A 276 -5.05 10.95 -11.09
N GLU A 277 -5.36 11.20 -9.83
CA GLU A 277 -5.70 10.14 -8.86
C GLU A 277 -6.97 9.40 -9.28
N ARG A 278 -8.00 10.13 -9.72
CA ARG A 278 -9.23 9.52 -10.22
C ARG A 278 -8.98 8.66 -11.46
N LEU A 279 -8.15 9.14 -12.40
CA LEU A 279 -7.80 8.40 -13.61
C LEU A 279 -7.04 7.11 -13.26
N ALA A 280 -6.09 7.17 -12.32
CA ALA A 280 -5.37 5.99 -11.82
C ALA A 280 -6.31 4.98 -11.16
N ALA A 281 -7.28 5.45 -10.36
CA ALA A 281 -8.30 4.60 -9.76
C ALA A 281 -9.19 3.92 -10.81
N ILE A 282 -9.63 4.64 -11.85
CA ILE A 282 -10.44 4.07 -12.94
C ILE A 282 -9.60 3.08 -13.76
N GLN A 283 -8.34 3.39 -14.04
CA GLN A 283 -7.42 2.49 -14.74
C GLN A 283 -7.25 1.18 -13.97
N SER A 284 -7.07 1.25 -12.65
CA SER A 284 -6.99 0.06 -11.80
C SER A 284 -8.27 -0.79 -11.84
N ARG A 285 -9.45 -0.16 -11.96
CA ARG A 285 -10.72 -0.89 -12.16
C ARG A 285 -10.79 -1.52 -13.56
N LEU A 286 -10.36 -0.80 -14.59
CA LEU A 286 -10.28 -1.31 -15.97
C LEU A 286 -9.34 -2.51 -16.08
N GLU A 287 -8.23 -2.51 -15.36
CA GLU A 287 -7.33 -3.67 -15.34
C GLU A 287 -7.99 -4.90 -14.69
N ARG A 288 -8.86 -4.68 -13.68
CA ARG A 288 -9.61 -5.76 -13.01
C ARG A 288 -10.79 -6.31 -13.81
N THR A 289 -11.25 -5.64 -14.88
CA THR A 289 -12.31 -6.22 -15.73
C THR A 289 -11.85 -7.50 -16.41
N ARG A 290 -10.53 -7.68 -16.60
CA ARG A 290 -9.93 -8.94 -17.01
C ARG A 290 -9.48 -9.70 -15.78
N ILE A 291 -10.17 -10.79 -15.47
CA ILE A 291 -9.82 -11.65 -14.34
C ILE A 291 -8.85 -12.71 -14.86
N VAL A 292 -7.65 -12.72 -14.28
CA VAL A 292 -6.56 -13.60 -14.67
C VAL A 292 -6.30 -14.68 -13.61
N ALA A 293 -5.68 -15.79 -14.02
CA ALA A 293 -5.25 -16.84 -13.12
C ALA A 293 -4.09 -16.38 -12.22
N PRO A 294 -4.23 -16.41 -10.88
CA PRO A 294 -3.13 -16.11 -9.97
C PRO A 294 -2.06 -17.21 -9.88
N GLU A 295 -2.41 -18.46 -10.24
CA GLU A 295 -1.55 -19.63 -10.16
C GLU A 295 -1.85 -20.58 -11.34
N SER A 296 -0.89 -21.42 -11.72
CA SER A 296 -1.12 -22.44 -12.76
C SER A 296 -1.81 -23.67 -12.16
N GLY A 297 -2.76 -24.25 -12.87
CA GLY A 297 -3.51 -25.41 -12.38
C GLY A 297 -4.71 -25.76 -13.23
N MET A 298 -5.60 -26.58 -12.68
CA MET A 298 -6.85 -26.95 -13.32
C MET A 298 -8.01 -26.14 -12.74
N VAL A 299 -8.87 -25.63 -13.61
CA VAL A 299 -10.08 -24.88 -13.23
C VAL A 299 -11.18 -25.83 -12.78
N ILE A 300 -11.79 -25.56 -11.63
CA ILE A 300 -12.90 -26.34 -11.07
C ILE A 300 -13.94 -25.40 -10.46
N GLY A 301 -15.22 -25.76 -10.55
CA GLY A 301 -16.29 -25.09 -9.80
C GLY A 301 -16.63 -23.73 -10.38
N LEU A 302 -16.55 -23.58 -11.70
CA LEU A 302 -16.96 -22.40 -12.41
C LEU A 302 -18.42 -22.08 -12.10
N SER A 303 -18.69 -20.92 -11.50
CA SER A 303 -20.05 -20.50 -11.11
C SER A 303 -20.79 -19.81 -12.27
N VAL A 304 -20.06 -19.20 -13.20
CA VAL A 304 -20.63 -18.45 -14.32
C VAL A 304 -20.55 -19.24 -15.61
N HIS A 305 -21.72 -19.53 -16.19
CA HIS A 305 -21.84 -20.38 -17.38
C HIS A 305 -22.33 -19.64 -18.63
N THR A 306 -22.74 -18.38 -18.49
CA THR A 306 -23.39 -17.62 -19.55
C THR A 306 -22.77 -16.23 -19.71
N VAL A 307 -22.46 -15.89 -20.96
CA VAL A 307 -22.14 -14.52 -21.37
C VAL A 307 -23.38 -13.65 -21.15
N GLY A 308 -23.20 -12.45 -20.60
CA GLY A 308 -24.27 -11.54 -20.17
C GLY A 308 -24.81 -11.81 -18.76
N GLY A 309 -24.30 -12.83 -18.06
CA GLY A 309 -24.58 -13.06 -16.64
C GLY A 309 -24.04 -11.94 -15.76
N VAL A 310 -24.73 -11.62 -14.67
CA VAL A 310 -24.31 -10.60 -13.70
C VAL A 310 -23.67 -11.27 -12.49
N ILE A 311 -22.50 -10.79 -12.10
CA ILE A 311 -21.81 -11.21 -10.88
C ILE A 311 -21.79 -10.09 -9.84
N GLY A 312 -22.00 -10.45 -8.58
CA GLY A 312 -21.89 -9.52 -7.45
C GLY A 312 -20.46 -9.35 -6.96
N ALA A 313 -20.20 -8.28 -6.22
CA ALA A 313 -18.94 -8.05 -5.52
C ALA A 313 -18.58 -9.20 -4.57
N GLY A 314 -17.33 -9.69 -4.63
CA GLY A 314 -16.82 -10.77 -3.78
C GLY A 314 -17.34 -12.17 -4.12
N THR A 315 -18.10 -12.32 -5.21
CA THR A 315 -18.65 -13.63 -5.61
C THR A 315 -17.51 -14.57 -6.05
N PRO A 316 -17.42 -15.81 -5.50
CA PRO A 316 -16.54 -16.86 -6.01
C PRO A 316 -16.87 -17.22 -7.46
N LEU A 317 -15.88 -17.11 -8.33
CA LEU A 317 -16.04 -17.36 -9.77
C LEU A 317 -15.63 -18.78 -10.14
N LEU A 318 -14.48 -19.23 -9.63
CA LEU A 318 -13.94 -20.58 -9.83
C LEU A 318 -12.83 -20.85 -8.82
N ASP A 319 -12.44 -22.11 -8.68
CA ASP A 319 -11.26 -22.56 -7.96
C ASP A 319 -10.18 -23.02 -8.94
N ILE A 320 -8.92 -22.67 -8.67
CA ILE A 320 -7.76 -23.24 -9.36
C ILE A 320 -7.06 -24.23 -8.42
N VAL A 321 -6.88 -25.46 -8.90
CA VAL A 321 -6.16 -26.51 -8.20
C VAL A 321 -4.80 -26.73 -8.87
N PRO A 322 -3.67 -26.43 -8.20
CA PRO A 322 -2.35 -26.65 -8.78
C PRO A 322 -2.11 -28.12 -9.10
N THR A 323 -1.62 -28.40 -10.31
CA THR A 323 -1.34 -29.76 -10.78
C THR A 323 -0.09 -30.36 -10.12
N ASP A 324 0.83 -29.51 -9.66
CA ASP A 324 2.09 -29.88 -9.00
C ASP A 324 2.03 -29.71 -7.46
N ALA A 325 0.84 -29.81 -6.87
CA ALA A 325 0.71 -29.67 -5.41
C ALA A 325 1.46 -30.80 -4.69
N GLU A 326 2.43 -30.44 -3.84
CA GLU A 326 3.09 -31.40 -2.94
C GLU A 326 2.02 -32.14 -2.12
N LEU A 327 2.12 -33.47 -2.07
CA LEU A 327 1.18 -34.28 -1.31
C LEU A 327 1.67 -34.41 0.14
N VAL A 328 0.77 -34.20 1.08
CA VAL A 328 0.99 -34.37 2.52
C VAL A 328 0.03 -35.42 3.05
N VAL A 329 0.41 -36.08 4.14
CA VAL A 329 -0.48 -37.02 4.84
C VAL A 329 -1.08 -36.31 6.04
N GLU A 330 -2.40 -36.19 6.05
CA GLU A 330 -3.15 -35.70 7.21
C GLU A 330 -3.53 -36.88 8.09
N ALA A 331 -2.92 -36.96 9.28
CA ALA A 331 -3.15 -38.00 10.26
C ALA A 331 -4.00 -37.48 11.43
N ARG A 332 -4.96 -38.29 11.87
CA ARG A 332 -5.85 -38.00 12.99
C ARG A 332 -5.24 -38.56 14.27
N ILE A 333 -4.62 -37.68 15.06
CA ILE A 333 -3.94 -38.05 16.31
C ILE A 333 -4.98 -38.10 17.43
N ALA A 334 -5.02 -39.20 18.18
CA ALA A 334 -5.91 -39.36 19.31
C ALA A 334 -5.56 -38.35 20.43
N PRO A 335 -6.55 -37.73 21.11
CA PRO A 335 -6.29 -36.82 22.22
C PRO A 335 -5.50 -37.44 23.37
N THR A 336 -5.52 -38.77 23.52
CA THR A 336 -4.73 -39.49 24.52
C THR A 336 -3.24 -39.54 24.21
N ASP A 337 -2.85 -39.34 22.94
CA ASP A 337 -1.47 -39.43 22.48
C ASP A 337 -0.85 -38.06 22.14
N ILE A 338 -1.62 -36.96 22.23
CA ILE A 338 -1.17 -35.61 21.87
C ILE A 338 0.03 -35.15 22.71
N ASP A 339 0.03 -35.42 24.01
CA ASP A 339 1.12 -35.04 24.93
C ASP A 339 2.43 -35.78 24.62
N ARG A 340 2.37 -36.81 23.78
CA ARG A 340 3.49 -37.68 23.42
C ARG A 340 4.03 -37.41 22.01
N VAL A 341 3.34 -36.60 21.22
CA VAL A 341 3.68 -36.32 19.84
C VAL A 341 4.18 -34.88 19.73
N ALA A 342 5.27 -34.65 18.98
CA ALA A 342 5.87 -33.34 18.80
C ALA A 342 6.23 -33.10 17.33
N ILE A 343 6.20 -31.83 16.92
CA ILE A 343 6.65 -31.39 15.60
C ILE A 343 8.14 -31.75 15.41
N GLY A 344 8.50 -32.24 14.23
CA GLY A 344 9.84 -32.72 13.86
C GLY A 344 10.09 -34.20 14.16
N ARG A 345 9.11 -34.94 14.70
CA ARG A 345 9.23 -36.39 14.91
C ARG A 345 9.08 -37.16 13.59
N HIS A 346 9.92 -38.17 13.42
CA HIS A 346 9.80 -39.15 12.36
C HIS A 346 8.57 -40.03 12.59
N ALA A 347 7.96 -40.46 11.50
CA ALA A 347 6.78 -41.30 11.49
C ALA A 347 6.85 -42.31 10.35
N ASP A 348 6.36 -43.50 10.63
CA ASP A 348 6.26 -44.57 9.65
C ASP A 348 4.87 -44.51 9.00
N ILE A 349 4.84 -44.21 7.71
CA ILE A 349 3.62 -44.10 6.92
C ILE A 349 3.45 -45.38 6.09
N ARG A 350 2.29 -46.01 6.23
CA ARG A 350 1.88 -47.18 5.43
C ARG A 350 0.63 -46.84 4.64
N PHE A 351 0.73 -46.82 3.32
CA PHE A 351 -0.42 -46.58 2.46
C PHE A 351 -1.21 -47.88 2.24
N SER A 352 -2.41 -47.96 2.82
CA SER A 352 -3.24 -49.17 2.81
C SER A 352 -3.75 -49.55 1.41
N ALA A 353 -3.65 -48.62 0.44
CA ALA A 353 -4.01 -48.85 -0.95
C ALA A 353 -2.99 -49.75 -1.71
N PHE A 354 -1.78 -49.93 -1.19
CA PHE A 354 -0.78 -50.84 -1.78
C PHE A 354 -0.87 -52.23 -1.15
N LYS A 355 -0.57 -53.29 -1.93
CA LYS A 355 -0.67 -54.70 -1.49
C LYS A 355 0.21 -54.96 -0.25
N SER A 356 -0.44 -55.32 0.85
CA SER A 356 0.11 -55.47 2.21
C SER A 356 1.26 -56.49 2.38
N SER A 357 1.55 -57.32 1.37
CA SER A 357 2.69 -58.25 1.39
C SER A 357 4.03 -57.63 1.00
N THR A 358 4.03 -56.43 0.42
CA THR A 358 5.21 -55.78 -0.19
C THR A 358 5.28 -54.28 0.08
N THR A 359 4.36 -53.73 0.89
CA THR A 359 4.28 -52.29 1.15
C THR A 359 5.53 -51.82 1.90
N PRO A 360 6.39 -51.00 1.28
CA PRO A 360 7.50 -50.41 2.00
C PRO A 360 6.96 -49.46 3.07
N VAL A 361 7.60 -49.45 4.24
CA VAL A 361 7.37 -48.41 5.25
C VAL A 361 7.98 -47.13 4.71
N ILE A 362 7.15 -46.12 4.53
CA ILE A 362 7.58 -44.85 3.98
C ILE A 362 7.81 -43.89 5.14
N GLU A 363 9.02 -43.38 5.23
CA GLU A 363 9.36 -42.44 6.28
C GLU A 363 8.76 -41.05 6.00
N GLY A 364 8.08 -40.50 6.99
CA GLY A 364 7.58 -39.14 7.01
C GLY A 364 8.03 -38.39 8.25
N MET A 365 7.87 -37.08 8.24
CA MET A 365 8.15 -36.21 9.37
C MET A 365 6.92 -35.37 9.68
N LEU A 366 6.54 -35.31 10.95
CA LEU A 366 5.43 -34.49 11.41
C LEU A 366 5.82 -33.01 11.39
N THR A 367 5.27 -32.25 10.45
CA THR A 367 5.61 -30.83 10.26
C THR A 367 4.66 -29.90 11.00
N HIS A 368 3.42 -30.31 11.23
CA HIS A 368 2.42 -29.48 11.89
C HIS A 368 1.42 -30.32 12.70
N ILE A 369 0.95 -29.76 13.81
CA ILE A 369 -0.13 -30.32 14.65
C ILE A 369 -1.15 -29.19 14.88
N SER A 370 -2.45 -29.48 14.74
CA SER A 370 -3.48 -28.49 15.03
C SER A 370 -3.40 -28.01 16.49
N ALA A 371 -3.53 -26.71 16.70
CA ALA A 371 -3.55 -26.12 18.04
C ALA A 371 -4.84 -26.45 18.81
N ASP A 372 -5.91 -26.81 18.09
CA ASP A 372 -7.21 -27.15 18.66
C ASP A 372 -7.67 -28.55 18.22
N ARG A 373 -8.57 -29.12 19.01
CA ARG A 373 -9.16 -30.45 18.83
C ARG A 373 -10.34 -30.37 17.86
N LEU A 374 -10.24 -31.09 16.75
CA LEU A 374 -11.28 -31.19 15.74
C LEU A 374 -12.20 -32.39 16.04
N ILE A 375 -13.42 -32.35 15.53
CA ILE A 375 -14.38 -33.46 15.64
C ILE A 375 -14.56 -34.05 14.25
N ASP A 376 -14.42 -35.37 14.15
CA ASP A 376 -14.70 -36.09 12.91
C ASP A 376 -16.22 -36.06 12.64
N THR A 377 -16.62 -35.55 11.48
CA THR A 377 -18.03 -35.43 11.08
C THR A 377 -18.71 -36.78 10.92
N ASP A 378 -17.97 -37.84 10.62
CA ASP A 378 -18.51 -39.17 10.33
C ASP A 378 -18.56 -40.04 11.59
N THR A 379 -17.54 -39.95 12.44
CA THR A 379 -17.40 -40.81 13.63
C THR A 379 -17.73 -40.12 14.94
N GLY A 380 -17.81 -38.78 14.97
CA GLY A 380 -18.04 -37.98 16.17
C GLY A 380 -16.86 -37.98 17.16
N MET A 381 -15.75 -38.64 16.82
CA MET A 381 -14.59 -38.77 17.70
C MET A 381 -13.71 -37.52 17.62
N PRO A 382 -13.24 -36.99 18.76
CA PRO A 382 -12.31 -35.86 18.76
C PRO A 382 -10.90 -36.31 18.37
N TYR A 383 -10.20 -35.51 17.57
CA TYR A 383 -8.82 -35.75 17.15
C TYR A 383 -8.04 -34.43 16.98
N TYR A 384 -6.71 -34.52 17.00
CA TYR A 384 -5.81 -33.45 16.57
C TYR A 384 -5.30 -33.76 15.16
N LEU A 385 -5.28 -32.75 14.28
CA LEU A 385 -4.84 -32.91 12.90
C LEU A 385 -3.32 -32.76 12.83
N GLY A 386 -2.62 -33.86 12.60
CA GLY A 386 -1.19 -33.88 12.28
C GLY A 386 -0.98 -33.85 10.77
N ARG A 387 -0.09 -33.00 10.26
CA ARG A 387 0.37 -33.04 8.87
C ARG A 387 1.78 -33.58 8.79
N LEU A 388 1.96 -34.59 7.94
CA LEU A 388 3.23 -35.23 7.72
C LEU A 388 3.68 -35.02 6.27
N GLU A 389 4.96 -34.67 6.14
CA GLU A 389 5.66 -34.60 4.86
C GLU A 389 6.58 -35.81 4.71
N LEU A 390 6.69 -36.33 3.49
CA LEU A 390 7.60 -37.41 3.17
C LEU A 390 9.05 -36.91 3.25
N THR A 391 9.92 -37.60 4.00
CA THR A 391 11.36 -37.29 4.06
C THR A 391 12.02 -37.59 2.70
N GLU A 392 13.23 -37.09 2.45
CA GLU A 392 13.95 -37.41 1.21
C GLU A 392 14.15 -38.94 1.04
N GLU A 393 14.43 -39.64 2.14
CA GLU A 393 14.55 -41.11 2.18
C GLU A 393 13.19 -41.80 1.95
N GLY A 394 12.11 -41.29 2.54
CA GLY A 394 10.75 -41.76 2.28
C GLY A 394 10.33 -41.59 0.82
N ARG A 395 10.65 -40.43 0.20
CA ARG A 395 10.41 -40.18 -1.23
C ARG A 395 11.22 -41.14 -2.12
N ALA A 396 12.48 -41.41 -1.78
CA ALA A 396 13.30 -42.37 -2.50
C ALA A 396 12.74 -43.80 -2.39
N THR A 397 12.25 -44.18 -1.21
CA THR A 397 11.66 -45.50 -0.94
C THR A 397 10.31 -45.70 -1.64
N LEU A 398 9.52 -44.63 -1.76
CA LEU A 398 8.27 -44.63 -2.53
C LEU A 398 8.53 -44.90 -4.03
N GLY A 399 9.69 -44.49 -4.54
CA GLY A 399 10.15 -44.80 -5.89
C GLY A 399 9.20 -44.29 -6.97
N GLY A 400 8.70 -45.20 -7.82
CA GLY A 400 7.78 -44.89 -8.92
C GLY A 400 6.29 -45.02 -8.58
N LEU A 401 5.91 -45.24 -7.32
CA LEU A 401 4.51 -45.35 -6.91
C LEU A 401 3.88 -43.95 -6.83
N THR A 402 2.82 -43.72 -7.58
CA THR A 402 2.12 -42.43 -7.60
C THR A 402 1.10 -42.36 -6.47
N LEU A 403 1.26 -41.40 -5.56
CA LEU A 403 0.26 -41.08 -4.55
C LEU A 403 -0.85 -40.23 -5.18
N LEU A 404 -2.10 -40.48 -4.76
CA LEU A 404 -3.26 -39.72 -5.18
C LEU A 404 -3.96 -39.12 -3.96
N PRO A 405 -4.50 -37.89 -4.05
CA PRO A 405 -5.34 -37.33 -3.01
C PRO A 405 -6.52 -38.25 -2.67
N GLY A 406 -6.84 -38.38 -1.38
CA GLY A 406 -7.88 -39.27 -0.86
C GLY A 406 -7.42 -40.69 -0.53
N MET A 407 -6.15 -41.04 -0.76
CA MET A 407 -5.62 -42.37 -0.44
C MET A 407 -5.51 -42.57 1.09
N PRO A 408 -6.05 -43.67 1.66
CA PRO A 408 -5.93 -43.94 3.09
C PRO A 408 -4.50 -44.36 3.46
N ALA A 409 -4.04 -43.87 4.61
CA ALA A 409 -2.73 -44.17 5.17
C ALA A 409 -2.85 -44.48 6.66
N GLU A 410 -2.02 -45.40 7.15
CA GLU A 410 -1.79 -45.63 8.58
C GLU A 410 -0.47 -44.98 8.94
N VAL A 411 -0.50 -44.07 9.91
CA VAL A 411 0.67 -43.34 10.36
C VAL A 411 1.03 -43.76 11.77
N LEU A 412 2.26 -44.19 11.97
CA LEU A 412 2.84 -44.51 13.28
C LEU A 412 3.85 -43.43 13.63
N ILE A 413 3.44 -42.47 14.45
CA ILE A 413 4.29 -41.33 14.83
C ILE A 413 5.18 -41.74 16.00
N ASN A 414 6.49 -41.53 15.90
CA ASN A 414 7.42 -41.85 16.98
C ASN A 414 7.19 -40.89 18.17
N THR A 415 6.85 -41.47 19.32
CA THR A 415 6.56 -40.75 20.57
C THR A 415 7.76 -40.65 21.53
N GLY A 416 8.95 -41.04 21.07
CA GLY A 416 10.18 -41.08 21.85
C GLY A 416 10.38 -42.39 22.64
N GLU A 417 11.56 -42.50 23.25
CA GLU A 417 11.97 -43.68 24.03
C GLU A 417 11.40 -43.62 25.45
N ARG A 418 10.85 -44.74 25.93
CA ARG A 418 10.41 -44.91 27.33
C ARG A 418 11.09 -46.12 27.96
N THR A 419 11.33 -46.08 29.26
CA THR A 419 11.86 -47.26 29.96
C THR A 419 10.73 -48.21 30.35
N LEU A 420 11.01 -49.52 30.39
CA LEU A 420 10.04 -50.55 30.80
C LEU A 420 9.41 -50.23 32.16
N LEU A 421 10.21 -49.69 33.09
CA LEU A 421 9.73 -49.27 34.40
C LEU A 421 8.69 -48.14 34.28
N ASN A 422 8.95 -47.12 33.46
CA ASN A 422 8.03 -46.00 33.28
C ASN A 422 6.69 -46.46 32.67
N TYR A 423 6.73 -47.37 31.70
CA TYR A 423 5.52 -47.96 31.11
C TYR A 423 4.66 -48.72 32.14
N LEU A 424 5.29 -49.52 33.01
CA LEU A 424 4.58 -50.32 34.02
C LEU A 424 4.07 -49.48 35.20
N MET A 425 4.78 -48.40 35.57
CA MET A 425 4.43 -47.57 36.73
C MET A 425 3.54 -46.37 36.39
N GLN A 426 3.46 -45.92 35.13
CA GLN A 426 2.62 -44.78 34.73
C GLN A 426 1.13 -44.93 35.15
N PRO A 427 0.45 -46.08 34.95
CA PRO A 427 -0.96 -46.22 35.37
C PRO A 427 -1.16 -46.07 36.88
N ALA A 428 -0.20 -46.53 37.70
CA ALA A 428 -0.25 -46.39 39.15
C ALA A 428 0.01 -44.94 39.58
N GLY A 429 0.93 -44.25 38.89
CA GLY A 429 1.20 -42.82 39.08
C GLY A 429 0.00 -41.95 38.72
N ASP A 430 -0.62 -42.19 37.55
CA ASP A 430 -1.78 -41.44 37.08
C ASP A 430 -3.02 -41.67 37.96
N ALA A 431 -3.17 -42.88 38.53
CA ALA A 431 -4.23 -43.20 39.49
C ALA A 431 -3.99 -42.53 40.84
N LEU A 432 -2.75 -42.49 41.34
CA LEU A 432 -2.37 -41.76 42.54
C LEU A 432 -2.57 -40.25 42.37
N ALA A 433 -2.11 -39.68 41.25
CA ALA A 433 -2.29 -38.28 40.93
C ALA A 433 -3.79 -37.90 40.82
N ARG A 434 -4.61 -38.74 40.16
CA ARG A 434 -6.06 -38.56 40.11
C ARG A 434 -6.72 -38.69 41.49
N SER A 435 -6.21 -39.53 42.38
CA SER A 435 -6.71 -39.66 43.75
C SER A 435 -6.29 -38.52 44.68
N LEU A 436 -5.28 -37.73 44.28
CA LEU A 436 -4.77 -36.56 45.02
C LEU A 436 -5.40 -35.25 44.54
N ILE A 437 -6.31 -35.30 43.57
CA ILE A 437 -7.20 -34.21 43.19
C ILE A 437 -8.48 -34.39 44.02
N GLU A 438 -8.54 -33.69 45.15
CA GLU A 438 -9.75 -33.48 45.94
C GLU A 438 -10.36 -32.15 45.47
N ASP A 439 -11.70 -32.09 45.33
CA ASP A 439 -12.45 -30.95 44.74
C ASP A 439 -12.08 -29.57 45.31
#